data_AF-A0A947FE97-F1
#
_entry.id   AF-A0A947FE97-F1
#
_cell.length_a   1.000
_cell.length_b   1.000
_cell.length_c   1.000
_cell.angle_alpha   90.00
_cell.angle_beta   90.00
_cell.angle_gamma   90.00
#
_symmetry.space_group_name_H-M   'P 1'
#
loop_
_entity.id
_entity.type
_entity.pdbx_description
1 polymer ?
#
loop_
_entity_poly.entity_id
_entity_poly.type
_entity_poly.pdbx_seq_one_letter_code
_entity_poly.pdbx_strand_id
1 'polypeptide(L)'
;MIVNDLRNFLNKILVFYFPQKAGYWNLITRCNISEKPNKLGRYYLNFSSKANFEGEFSKEGIPLYSFFGQQNIEHPIVIAQYGLALYEKLLQNNFENTILKKKFLMVSNWFLSNKIAVGKGSGWYIHNQYPQFGLNYPFVSAMAQGEAISVLTRAALLTNNSEFENSAVAAMEPFKLKVKEGGVVNFFNSIAVYEEGPSPIKTMAVLNGFIFSLFGLFDLYLLNNNQTASLLFTRGVNSVKKLLPYYDLKYWTRYYLFDYPKEYCSSFTYHILVAEQLKALHLLTGENEFLEYSNRWFDYSKNFYKKSKALFKKVIYANKLSP
;
A
#
# COMPACT_ATOMS: atom_id res chain seq x y z
N MET A 1 -29.88 7.39 1.21
CA MET A 1 -29.03 6.24 0.81
C MET A 1 -28.84 6.13 -0.71
N ILE A 2 -29.91 6.15 -1.51
CA ILE A 2 -29.88 5.99 -2.99
C ILE A 2 -29.09 7.09 -3.73
N VAL A 3 -29.17 8.35 -3.29
CA VAL A 3 -28.48 9.49 -3.93
C VAL A 3 -26.95 9.44 -3.78
N ASN A 4 -26.45 8.92 -2.64
CA ASN A 4 -25.01 8.77 -2.40
C ASN A 4 -24.39 7.63 -3.22
N ASP A 5 -25.17 6.59 -3.53
CA ASP A 5 -24.70 5.47 -4.33
C ASP A 5 -24.57 5.86 -5.81
N LEU A 6 -25.53 6.65 -6.33
CA LEU A 6 -25.46 7.20 -7.69
C LEU A 6 -24.28 8.16 -7.87
N ARG A 7 -24.00 9.01 -6.88
CA ARG A 7 -22.84 9.94 -6.90
C ARG A 7 -21.51 9.18 -6.87
N ASN A 8 -21.40 8.16 -6.03
CA ASN A 8 -20.21 7.30 -5.98
C ASN A 8 -20.03 6.48 -7.28
N PHE A 9 -21.13 6.02 -7.87
CA PHE A 9 -21.15 5.35 -9.17
C PHE A 9 -20.68 6.27 -10.30
N LEU A 10 -21.25 7.47 -10.39
CA LEU A 10 -20.86 8.49 -11.37
C LEU A 10 -19.39 8.90 -11.17
N ASN A 11 -18.92 9.05 -9.93
CA ASN A 11 -17.51 9.31 -9.63
C ASN A 11 -16.60 8.16 -10.11
N LYS A 12 -16.98 6.90 -9.92
CA LYS A 12 -16.23 5.74 -10.43
C LYS A 12 -16.11 5.77 -11.95
N ILE A 13 -17.19 6.13 -12.66
CA ILE A 13 -17.18 6.28 -14.13
C ILE A 13 -16.29 7.47 -14.53
N LEU A 14 -16.46 8.61 -13.87
CA LEU A 14 -15.70 9.83 -14.13
C LEU A 14 -14.20 9.60 -13.98
N VAL A 15 -13.75 8.89 -12.94
CA VAL A 15 -12.32 8.62 -12.72
C VAL A 15 -11.71 7.73 -13.82
N PHE A 16 -12.48 6.85 -14.45
CA PHE A 16 -11.98 6.02 -15.57
C PHE A 16 -11.63 6.86 -16.80
N TYR A 17 -12.45 7.87 -17.13
CA TYR A 17 -12.28 8.70 -18.33
C TYR A 17 -11.61 10.06 -18.08
N PHE A 18 -11.73 10.58 -16.86
CA PHE A 18 -11.20 11.86 -16.42
C PHE A 18 -10.43 11.69 -15.10
N PRO A 19 -9.31 10.94 -15.09
CA PRO A 19 -8.54 10.67 -13.88
C PRO A 19 -8.01 11.94 -13.20
N GLN A 20 -7.89 13.06 -13.92
CA GLN A 20 -7.56 14.36 -13.37
C GLN A 20 -8.62 14.93 -12.41
N LYS A 21 -9.86 14.42 -12.44
CA LYS A 21 -10.95 14.79 -11.54
C LYS A 21 -11.06 13.86 -10.33
N ALA A 22 -10.11 12.95 -10.15
CA ALA A 22 -10.07 12.04 -9.02
C ALA A 22 -9.89 12.81 -7.70
N GLY A 23 -10.78 12.57 -6.73
CA GLY A 23 -10.62 13.10 -5.36
C GLY A 23 -9.42 12.50 -4.64
N TYR A 24 -9.11 13.01 -3.44
CA TYR A 24 -7.92 12.66 -2.64
C TYR A 24 -7.52 11.17 -2.66
N TRP A 25 -8.48 10.28 -2.40
CA TRP A 25 -8.27 8.83 -2.32
C TRP A 25 -7.95 8.15 -3.67
N ASN A 26 -8.17 8.85 -4.78
CA ASN A 26 -8.02 8.34 -6.14
C ASN A 26 -6.90 9.02 -6.92
N LEU A 27 -6.05 9.82 -6.26
CA LEU A 27 -4.91 10.48 -6.88
C LEU A 27 -3.88 9.46 -7.40
N ILE A 28 -3.38 9.69 -8.61
CA ILE A 28 -2.37 8.84 -9.23
C ILE A 28 -1.05 9.00 -8.47
N THR A 29 -0.57 7.91 -7.89
CA THR A 29 0.74 7.86 -7.21
C THR A 29 1.78 7.29 -8.16
N ARG A 30 2.54 8.17 -8.82
CA ARG A 30 3.54 7.77 -9.84
C ARG A 30 4.83 7.27 -9.21
N CYS A 31 5.58 6.44 -9.92
CA CYS A 31 6.97 6.14 -9.58
C CYS A 31 7.79 7.44 -9.52
N ASN A 32 8.59 7.58 -8.48
CA ASN A 32 9.30 8.80 -8.08
C ASN A 32 10.83 8.63 -8.10
N ILE A 33 11.31 7.50 -8.61
CA ILE A 33 12.73 7.20 -8.81
C ILE A 33 13.00 6.94 -10.29
N SER A 34 14.24 7.20 -10.72
CA SER A 34 14.73 6.97 -12.09
C SER A 34 15.80 5.88 -12.17
N GLU A 35 16.40 5.52 -11.04
CA GLU A 35 17.46 4.52 -10.91
C GLU A 35 17.39 3.83 -9.55
N LYS A 36 18.15 2.75 -9.38
CA LYS A 36 18.24 2.03 -8.11
C LYS A 36 18.92 2.91 -7.04
N PRO A 37 18.28 3.18 -5.90
CA PRO A 37 18.92 3.96 -4.84
C PRO A 37 19.98 3.13 -4.12
N ASN A 38 21.16 3.74 -3.92
CA ASN A 38 22.27 3.16 -3.16
C ASN A 38 22.21 3.49 -1.66
N LYS A 39 21.34 4.41 -1.25
CA LYS A 39 21.13 4.82 0.14
C LYS A 39 19.67 5.19 0.37
N LEU A 40 19.21 5.10 1.62
CA LEU A 40 17.87 5.52 1.99
C LEU A 40 17.67 7.02 1.70
N GLY A 41 16.49 7.37 1.19
CA GLY A 41 16.13 8.76 0.89
C GLY A 41 14.70 8.89 0.38
N ARG A 42 14.54 9.44 -0.82
CA ARG A 42 13.23 9.61 -1.50
C ARG A 42 12.44 8.29 -1.51
N TYR A 43 11.14 8.36 -1.25
CA TYR A 43 10.27 7.19 -1.36
C TYR A 43 9.97 6.85 -2.82
N TYR A 44 9.82 5.57 -3.15
CA TYR A 44 9.77 5.07 -4.52
C TYR A 44 8.54 5.51 -5.32
N LEU A 45 7.46 5.88 -4.63
CA LEU A 45 6.27 6.48 -5.23
C LEU A 45 6.05 7.90 -4.71
N ASN A 46 5.47 8.76 -5.54
CA ASN A 46 5.26 10.16 -5.23
C ASN A 46 3.94 10.33 -4.47
N PHE A 47 4.03 10.40 -3.14
CA PHE A 47 2.90 10.70 -2.26
C PHE A 47 2.70 12.20 -1.99
N SER A 48 3.46 13.11 -2.62
CA SER A 48 3.47 14.54 -2.26
C SER A 48 2.08 15.19 -2.25
N SER A 49 1.14 14.72 -3.08
CA SER A 49 -0.24 15.19 -3.09
C SER A 49 -1.03 14.81 -1.83
N LYS A 50 -0.64 13.72 -1.16
CA LYS A 50 -1.26 13.26 0.10
C LYS A 50 -0.97 14.16 1.28
N ALA A 51 -0.01 15.08 1.17
CA ALA A 51 0.28 16.10 2.19
C ALA A 51 -0.87 17.10 2.34
N ASN A 52 -1.70 17.27 1.30
CA ASN A 52 -2.93 18.05 1.35
C ASN A 52 -4.10 17.16 1.80
N PHE A 53 -3.98 16.56 2.98
CA PHE A 53 -5.02 15.69 3.53
C PHE A 53 -6.29 16.50 3.79
N GLU A 54 -7.38 16.14 3.12
CA GLU A 54 -8.68 16.83 3.21
C GLU A 54 -9.59 16.28 4.32
N GLY A 55 -9.18 15.17 4.96
CA GLY A 55 -9.94 14.56 6.04
C GLY A 55 -9.71 15.22 7.41
N GLU A 56 -10.38 14.67 8.42
CA GLU A 56 -10.24 15.14 9.79
C GLU A 56 -8.93 14.69 10.44
N PHE A 57 -8.49 15.43 11.43
CA PHE A 57 -7.34 15.08 12.25
C PHE A 57 -7.79 14.85 13.70
N SER A 58 -7.09 13.97 14.42
CA SER A 58 -7.21 13.86 15.87
C SER A 58 -6.73 15.15 16.54
N LYS A 59 -6.95 15.27 17.85
CA LYS A 59 -6.47 16.43 18.64
C LYS A 59 -4.95 16.54 18.61
N GLU A 60 -4.27 15.41 18.46
CA GLU A 60 -2.83 15.24 18.37
C GLU A 60 -2.30 15.50 16.95
N GLY A 61 -3.16 15.83 15.99
CA GLY A 61 -2.78 16.15 14.61
C GLY A 61 -2.58 14.93 13.71
N ILE A 62 -3.07 13.75 14.10
CA ILE A 62 -2.96 12.51 13.33
C ILE A 62 -4.12 12.39 12.35
N PRO A 63 -3.88 12.08 11.06
CA PRO A 63 -4.97 11.99 10.08
C PRO A 63 -5.91 10.83 10.41
N LEU A 64 -7.21 11.11 10.42
CA LEU A 64 -8.25 10.14 10.69
C LEU A 64 -8.82 9.59 9.39
N TYR A 65 -8.92 8.28 9.30
CA TYR A 65 -9.58 7.59 8.21
C TYR A 65 -11.09 7.51 8.48
N SER A 66 -11.87 7.98 7.51
CA SER A 66 -13.32 7.85 7.53
C SER A 66 -13.75 6.73 6.58
N PHE A 67 -14.52 5.78 7.10
CA PHE A 67 -15.19 4.75 6.32
C PHE A 67 -16.71 4.92 6.50
N PHE A 68 -17.46 4.85 5.40
CA PHE A 68 -18.88 5.22 5.37
C PHE A 68 -19.69 4.65 6.55
N GLY A 69 -20.27 5.56 7.35
CA GLY A 69 -21.14 5.22 8.48
C GLY A 69 -20.42 4.66 9.72
N GLN A 70 -19.09 4.60 9.71
CA GLN A 70 -18.28 4.18 10.85
C GLN A 70 -17.61 5.39 11.51
N GLN A 71 -17.22 5.22 12.76
CA GLN A 71 -16.41 6.20 13.48
C GLN A 71 -15.07 6.39 12.75
N ASN A 72 -14.61 7.64 12.70
CA ASN A 72 -13.30 7.97 12.17
C ASN A 72 -12.21 7.34 13.06
N ILE A 73 -11.23 6.68 12.45
CA ILE A 73 -10.17 5.95 13.17
C ILE A 73 -8.78 6.38 12.75
N GLU A 74 -7.81 6.23 13.66
CA GLU A 74 -6.40 6.34 13.34
C GLU A 74 -5.94 5.09 12.58
N HIS A 75 -5.84 5.20 11.25
CA HIS A 75 -5.54 4.08 10.38
C HIS A 75 -4.05 4.06 9.98
N PRO A 76 -3.25 3.04 10.36
CA PRO A 76 -1.80 2.99 10.13
C PRO A 76 -1.37 3.33 8.69
N ILE A 77 -2.06 2.79 7.68
CA ILE A 77 -1.77 3.07 6.25
C ILE A 77 -1.97 4.56 5.90
N VAL A 78 -3.06 5.17 6.36
CA VAL A 78 -3.35 6.59 6.06
C VAL A 78 -2.31 7.48 6.72
N ILE A 79 -1.97 7.18 7.97
CA ILE A 79 -0.94 7.90 8.74
C ILE A 79 0.42 7.75 8.07
N ALA A 80 0.79 6.53 7.64
CA ALA A 80 2.06 6.28 6.98
C ALA A 80 2.16 7.03 5.65
N GLN A 81 1.12 6.99 4.82
CA GLN A 81 1.08 7.69 3.53
C GLN A 81 1.14 9.21 3.68
N TYR A 82 0.48 9.76 4.71
CA TYR A 82 0.61 11.18 5.05
C TYR A 82 2.04 11.49 5.52
N GLY A 83 2.66 10.64 6.35
CA GLY A 83 4.07 10.78 6.75
C GLY A 83 5.04 10.75 5.57
N LEU A 84 4.88 9.82 4.64
CA LEU A 84 5.70 9.75 3.42
C LEU A 84 5.50 10.99 2.53
N ALA A 85 4.28 11.52 2.48
CA ALA A 85 4.01 12.78 1.77
C ALA A 85 4.70 13.98 2.41
N LEU A 86 4.65 14.09 3.74
CA LEU A 86 5.35 15.13 4.50
C LEU A 86 6.86 15.03 4.31
N TYR A 87 7.43 13.82 4.33
CA TYR A 87 8.85 13.62 4.08
C TYR A 87 9.24 14.01 2.65
N GLU A 88 8.43 13.68 1.65
CA GLU A 88 8.66 14.12 0.27
C GLU A 88 8.64 15.65 0.16
N LYS A 89 7.70 16.33 0.83
CA LYS A 89 7.67 17.79 0.88
C LYS A 89 8.88 18.39 1.60
N LEU A 90 9.37 17.74 2.66
CA LEU A 90 10.62 18.13 3.32
C LEU A 90 11.81 18.00 2.38
N LEU A 91 11.93 16.87 1.69
CA LEU A 91 13.00 16.64 0.73
C LEU A 91 12.99 17.69 -0.39
N GLN A 92 11.83 18.03 -0.93
CA GLN A 92 11.66 19.08 -1.95
C GLN A 92 12.09 20.47 -1.48
N ASN A 93 12.12 20.69 -0.16
CA ASN A 93 12.50 21.95 0.46
C ASN A 93 13.88 21.88 1.14
N ASN A 94 14.69 20.87 0.83
CA ASN A 94 16.01 20.65 1.45
C ASN A 94 15.97 20.53 2.98
N PHE A 95 14.86 20.02 3.54
CA PHE A 95 14.63 19.79 4.96
C PHE A 95 14.58 21.07 5.84
N GLU A 96 14.48 22.26 5.24
CA GLU A 96 14.50 23.53 5.97
C GLU A 96 13.16 23.87 6.67
N ASN A 97 12.05 23.21 6.28
CA ASN A 97 10.73 23.57 6.77
C ASN A 97 10.46 22.91 8.13
N THR A 98 10.67 23.68 9.19
CA THR A 98 10.51 23.23 10.58
C THR A 98 9.09 22.75 10.91
N ILE A 99 8.06 23.34 10.29
CA ILE A 99 6.65 22.95 10.49
C ILE A 99 6.39 21.57 9.89
N LEU A 100 6.84 21.33 8.64
CA LEU A 100 6.74 20.02 8.00
C LEU A 100 7.54 18.97 8.77
N LYS A 101 8.72 19.33 9.29
CA LYS A 101 9.56 18.45 10.10
C LYS A 101 8.84 18.04 11.38
N LYS A 102 8.23 19.00 12.08
CA LYS A 102 7.43 18.73 13.28
C LYS A 102 6.24 17.81 12.98
N LYS A 103 5.52 18.05 11.88
CA LYS A 103 4.40 17.18 11.45
C LYS A 103 4.88 15.76 11.10
N PHE A 104 5.98 15.62 10.38
CA PHE A 104 6.55 14.32 10.04
C PHE A 104 6.97 13.53 11.28
N LEU A 105 7.63 14.18 12.23
CA LEU A 105 8.04 13.52 13.48
C LEU A 105 6.84 13.18 14.38
N MET A 106 5.79 14.00 14.40
CA MET A 106 4.55 13.71 15.09
C MET A 106 3.90 12.41 14.59
N VAL A 107 3.75 12.25 13.27
CA VAL A 107 3.21 10.99 12.71
C VAL A 107 4.18 9.82 12.85
N SER A 108 5.48 10.06 12.86
CA SER A 108 6.48 9.01 13.11
C SER A 108 6.41 8.51 14.57
N ASN A 109 6.24 9.42 15.53
CA ASN A 109 6.07 9.09 16.94
C ASN A 109 4.77 8.33 17.21
N TRP A 110 3.72 8.56 16.43
CA TRP A 110 2.50 7.76 16.53
C TRP A 110 2.78 6.27 16.36
N PHE A 111 3.68 5.88 15.44
CA PHE A 111 4.07 4.49 15.26
C PHE A 111 4.85 3.91 16.46
N LEU A 112 5.60 4.74 17.18
CA LEU A 112 6.28 4.32 18.42
C LEU A 112 5.28 4.06 19.55
N SER A 113 4.31 4.97 19.71
CA SER A 113 3.33 4.93 20.80
C SER A 113 2.23 3.88 20.62
N ASN A 114 1.89 3.52 19.38
CA ASN A 114 0.73 2.66 19.07
C ASN A 114 1.13 1.26 18.59
N LYS A 115 2.39 0.85 18.78
CA LYS A 115 2.84 -0.49 18.42
C LYS A 115 2.25 -1.55 19.36
N ILE A 116 1.87 -2.68 18.78
CA ILE A 116 1.41 -3.88 19.51
C ILE A 116 2.43 -5.02 19.31
N ALA A 117 2.49 -5.96 20.24
CA ALA A 117 3.39 -7.11 20.14
C ALA A 117 2.90 -8.09 19.06
N VAL A 118 3.80 -8.53 18.18
CA VAL A 118 3.53 -9.57 17.17
C VAL A 118 4.71 -10.54 17.13
N GLY A 119 4.50 -11.77 17.59
CA GLY A 119 5.60 -12.71 17.79
C GLY A 119 6.69 -12.13 18.68
N LYS A 120 7.92 -12.07 18.17
CA LYS A 120 9.09 -11.46 18.86
C LYS A 120 9.31 -9.97 18.56
N GLY A 121 8.43 -9.36 17.75
CA GLY A 121 8.56 -7.98 17.28
C GLY A 121 7.28 -7.22 17.50
N SER A 122 6.97 -6.31 16.58
CA SER A 122 5.83 -5.40 16.72
C SER A 122 5.04 -5.21 15.43
N GLY A 123 3.84 -4.66 15.56
CA GLY A 123 3.03 -4.21 14.44
C GLY A 123 1.99 -3.19 14.84
N TRP A 124 1.04 -2.94 13.93
CA TRP A 124 -0.07 -2.02 14.17
C TRP A 124 -1.37 -2.63 13.68
N TYR A 125 -2.41 -2.52 14.50
CA TYR A 125 -3.72 -3.04 14.15
C TYR A 125 -4.43 -2.11 13.15
N ILE A 126 -5.06 -2.73 12.16
CA ILE A 126 -6.16 -2.17 11.39
C ILE A 126 -7.45 -2.51 12.11
N HIS A 127 -8.22 -1.49 12.49
CA HIS A 127 -9.47 -1.66 13.24
C HIS A 127 -10.72 -1.79 12.36
N ASN A 128 -10.59 -1.66 11.04
CA ASN A 128 -11.70 -1.93 10.13
C ASN A 128 -12.07 -3.41 10.12
N GLN A 129 -13.37 -3.68 9.99
CA GLN A 129 -13.89 -5.04 9.84
C GLN A 129 -14.28 -5.30 8.38
N TYR A 130 -13.90 -6.46 7.86
CA TYR A 130 -14.34 -6.98 6.57
C TYR A 130 -14.89 -8.40 6.74
N PRO A 131 -16.13 -8.55 7.24
CA PRO A 131 -16.71 -9.85 7.57
C PRO A 131 -16.77 -10.84 6.39
N GLN A 132 -16.96 -10.34 5.18
CA GLN A 132 -16.95 -11.14 3.94
C GLN A 132 -15.60 -11.84 3.69
N PHE A 133 -14.53 -11.38 4.35
CA PHE A 133 -13.19 -11.96 4.29
C PHE A 133 -12.78 -12.61 5.62
N GLY A 134 -13.68 -12.75 6.59
CA GLY A 134 -13.37 -13.29 7.92
C GLY A 134 -12.52 -12.36 8.80
N LEU A 135 -12.36 -11.10 8.42
CA LEU A 135 -11.60 -10.09 9.17
C LEU A 135 -12.56 -9.34 10.11
N ASN A 136 -13.00 -10.02 11.17
CA ASN A 136 -14.00 -9.51 12.13
C ASN A 136 -13.37 -8.82 13.36
N TYR A 137 -12.04 -8.80 13.45
CA TYR A 137 -11.27 -8.32 14.59
C TYR A 137 -10.08 -7.52 14.10
N PRO A 138 -9.46 -6.69 14.96
CA PRO A 138 -8.28 -5.93 14.58
C PRO A 138 -7.17 -6.86 14.11
N PHE A 139 -6.55 -6.55 12.97
CA PHE A 139 -5.54 -7.40 12.33
C PHE A 139 -4.31 -6.60 11.90
N VAL A 140 -3.16 -7.26 11.78
CA VAL A 140 -1.96 -6.64 11.21
C VAL A 140 -1.96 -6.75 9.69
N SER A 141 -1.43 -5.74 9.00
CA SER A 141 -1.42 -5.70 7.53
C SER A 141 0.01 -5.60 7.02
N ALA A 142 0.41 -6.43 6.04
CA ALA A 142 1.72 -6.32 5.42
C ALA A 142 1.98 -4.92 4.83
N MET A 143 0.94 -4.30 4.26
CA MET A 143 1.01 -2.93 3.74
C MET A 143 1.26 -1.93 4.87
N ALA A 144 0.49 -2.02 5.96
CA ALA A 144 0.70 -1.17 7.14
C ALA A 144 2.12 -1.33 7.71
N GLN A 145 2.61 -2.56 7.85
CA GLN A 145 3.95 -2.83 8.34
C GLN A 145 5.02 -2.21 7.43
N GLY A 146 4.95 -2.42 6.11
CA GLY A 146 5.96 -1.90 5.19
C GLY A 146 5.95 -0.39 5.07
N GLU A 147 4.78 0.25 5.00
CA GLU A 147 4.71 1.71 4.98
C GLU A 147 5.15 2.32 6.32
N ALA A 148 4.83 1.69 7.45
CA ALA A 148 5.34 2.11 8.77
C ALA A 148 6.87 1.98 8.86
N ILE A 149 7.45 0.86 8.39
CA ILE A 149 8.91 0.70 8.27
C ILE A 149 9.50 1.84 7.42
N SER A 150 8.85 2.18 6.30
CA SER A 150 9.29 3.26 5.41
C SER A 150 9.29 4.63 6.10
N VAL A 151 8.32 4.91 6.97
CA VAL A 151 8.27 6.13 7.79
C VAL A 151 9.33 6.11 8.88
N LEU A 152 9.40 5.03 9.65
CA LEU A 152 10.32 4.87 10.78
C LEU A 152 11.79 4.96 10.34
N THR A 153 12.16 4.30 9.24
CA THR A 153 13.53 4.37 8.70
C THR A 153 13.92 5.79 8.30
N ARG A 154 13.00 6.57 7.74
CA ARG A 154 13.20 7.99 7.41
C ARG A 154 13.25 8.88 8.66
N ALA A 155 12.48 8.57 9.70
CA ALA A 155 12.55 9.24 10.98
C ALA A 155 13.88 8.98 11.69
N ALA A 156 14.38 7.73 11.66
CA ALA A 156 15.71 7.37 12.14
C ALA A 156 16.79 8.18 11.42
N LEU A 157 16.75 8.21 10.07
CA LEU A 157 17.70 8.98 9.26
C LEU A 157 17.69 10.48 9.56
N LEU A 158 16.52 11.06 9.82
CA LEU A 158 16.37 12.51 10.05
C LEU A 158 16.80 12.95 11.47
N THR A 159 16.74 12.04 12.44
CA THR A 159 16.92 12.37 13.86
C THR A 159 18.12 11.70 14.51
N ASN A 160 18.69 10.67 13.88
CA ASN A 160 19.63 9.73 14.47
C ASN A 160 19.10 9.06 15.77
N ASN A 161 17.78 9.03 15.98
CA ASN A 161 17.17 8.35 17.12
C ASN A 161 17.02 6.85 16.82
N SER A 162 17.79 6.04 17.55
CA SER A 162 17.78 4.57 17.44
C SER A 162 16.43 3.93 17.73
N GLU A 163 15.52 4.59 18.46
CA GLU A 163 14.19 4.04 18.76
C GLU A 163 13.35 3.81 17.49
N PHE A 164 13.48 4.70 16.50
CA PHE A 164 12.82 4.53 15.21
C PHE A 164 13.39 3.35 14.44
N GLU A 165 14.71 3.20 14.40
CA GLU A 165 15.36 2.05 13.75
C GLU A 165 14.99 0.73 14.42
N ASN A 166 15.07 0.67 15.76
CA ASN A 166 14.70 -0.50 16.54
C ASN A 166 13.24 -0.90 16.29
N SER A 167 12.34 0.08 16.23
CA SER A 167 10.93 -0.18 15.92
C SER A 167 10.72 -0.63 14.47
N ALA A 168 11.48 -0.12 13.51
CA ALA A 168 11.46 -0.59 12.13
C ALA A 168 11.95 -2.05 12.01
N VAL A 169 13.00 -2.43 12.74
CA VAL A 169 13.49 -3.81 12.81
C VAL A 169 12.44 -4.73 13.43
N ALA A 170 11.82 -4.33 14.54
CA ALA A 170 10.76 -5.11 15.19
C ALA A 170 9.53 -5.27 14.29
N ALA A 171 9.20 -4.26 13.49
CA ALA A 171 8.07 -4.27 12.55
C ALA A 171 8.20 -5.26 11.38
N MET A 172 9.39 -5.84 11.17
CA MET A 172 9.63 -6.88 10.17
C MET A 172 9.21 -8.28 10.66
N GLU A 173 9.05 -8.50 11.95
CA GLU A 173 8.73 -9.82 12.51
C GLU A 173 7.46 -10.47 11.93
N PRO A 174 6.34 -9.73 11.71
CA PRO A 174 5.13 -10.31 11.13
C PRO A 174 5.34 -11.01 9.77
N PHE A 175 6.35 -10.59 8.99
CA PHE A 175 6.68 -11.19 7.68
C PHE A 175 7.34 -12.57 7.78
N LYS A 176 7.68 -13.02 8.98
CA LYS A 176 8.26 -14.35 9.24
C LYS A 176 7.20 -15.36 9.70
N LEU A 177 6.02 -14.88 10.04
CA LEU A 177 4.96 -15.65 10.68
C LEU A 177 3.81 -15.86 9.70
N LYS A 178 3.21 -17.05 9.72
CA LYS A 178 2.00 -17.31 8.94
C LYS A 178 0.82 -16.54 9.53
N VAL A 179 -0.21 -16.28 8.73
CA VAL A 179 -1.47 -15.69 9.21
C VAL A 179 -2.04 -16.46 10.42
N LYS A 180 -2.01 -17.79 10.37
CA LYS A 180 -2.45 -18.66 11.48
C LYS A 180 -1.62 -18.53 12.77
N GLU A 181 -0.44 -17.92 12.69
CA GLU A 181 0.48 -17.65 13.81
C GLU A 181 0.44 -16.16 14.22
N GLY A 182 -0.53 -15.39 13.71
CA GLY A 182 -0.66 -13.94 13.95
C GLY A 182 0.21 -13.07 13.05
N GLY A 183 0.86 -13.65 12.05
CA GLY A 183 1.68 -12.93 11.06
C GLY A 183 0.90 -12.45 9.84
N VAL A 184 1.65 -12.11 8.79
CA VAL A 184 1.09 -11.61 7.52
C VAL A 184 1.36 -12.53 6.32
N VAL A 185 1.95 -13.71 6.53
CA VAL A 185 2.28 -14.63 5.42
C VAL A 185 1.18 -15.64 5.17
N ASN A 186 0.67 -15.66 3.94
CA ASN A 186 -0.23 -16.71 3.43
C ASN A 186 0.30 -17.31 2.13
N PHE A 187 -0.42 -18.24 1.52
CA PHE A 187 0.03 -18.95 0.32
C PHE A 187 -1.08 -19.12 -0.71
N PHE A 188 -0.88 -18.57 -1.91
CA PHE A 188 -1.73 -18.81 -3.07
C PHE A 188 -1.01 -19.77 -4.03
N ASN A 189 -1.58 -20.96 -4.27
CA ASN A 189 -0.96 -22.01 -5.09
C ASN A 189 0.52 -22.28 -4.72
N SER A 190 0.80 -22.41 -3.42
CA SER A 190 2.15 -22.58 -2.85
C SER A 190 3.12 -21.40 -3.05
N ILE A 191 2.66 -20.28 -3.60
CA ILE A 191 3.43 -19.03 -3.69
C ILE A 191 3.15 -18.20 -2.43
N ALA A 192 4.19 -17.81 -1.70
CA ALA A 192 4.05 -17.01 -0.50
C ALA A 192 3.53 -15.59 -0.82
N VAL A 193 2.65 -15.07 0.02
CA VAL A 193 2.01 -13.76 -0.12
C VAL A 193 2.14 -12.99 1.19
N TYR A 194 2.55 -11.72 1.12
CA TYR A 194 2.44 -10.80 2.26
C TYR A 194 1.09 -10.08 2.17
N GLU A 195 0.20 -10.42 3.11
CA GLU A 195 -1.22 -10.09 3.03
C GLU A 195 -1.52 -8.66 3.51
N GLU A 196 -2.18 -7.87 2.66
CA GLU A 196 -2.79 -6.59 3.07
C GLU A 196 -3.94 -6.82 4.06
N GLY A 197 -4.77 -7.83 3.78
CA GLY A 197 -5.79 -8.35 4.69
C GLY A 197 -5.49 -9.83 4.96
N PRO A 198 -4.90 -10.19 6.11
CA PRO A 198 -4.53 -11.56 6.44
C PRO A 198 -5.76 -12.41 6.79
N SER A 199 -6.61 -12.68 5.79
CA SER A 199 -7.82 -13.49 6.01
C SER A 199 -7.44 -14.89 6.52
N PRO A 200 -8.04 -15.35 7.63
CA PRO A 200 -7.81 -16.71 8.13
C PRO A 200 -8.54 -17.76 7.28
N ILE A 201 -9.47 -17.34 6.42
CA ILE A 201 -10.31 -18.25 5.62
C ILE A 201 -9.53 -18.72 4.39
N LYS A 202 -8.91 -17.78 3.66
CA LYS A 202 -8.13 -18.08 2.45
C LYS A 202 -7.25 -16.89 2.05
N THR A 203 -6.27 -17.15 1.19
CA THR A 203 -5.33 -16.12 0.73
C THR A 203 -6.07 -15.03 -0.05
N MET A 204 -6.00 -13.79 0.43
CA MET A 204 -6.59 -12.65 -0.27
C MET A 204 -5.71 -12.23 -1.44
N ALA A 205 -4.39 -12.14 -1.22
CA ALA A 205 -3.40 -11.69 -2.18
C ALA A 205 -3.86 -10.39 -2.87
N VAL A 206 -3.85 -9.30 -2.11
CA VAL A 206 -4.07 -7.95 -2.64
C VAL A 206 -2.72 -7.42 -3.13
N LEU A 207 -2.59 -7.13 -4.42
CA LEU A 207 -1.27 -6.96 -5.06
C LEU A 207 -0.53 -5.69 -4.63
N ASN A 208 -1.22 -4.54 -4.59
CA ASN A 208 -0.60 -3.28 -4.18
C ASN A 208 -0.04 -3.34 -2.77
N GLY A 209 -0.79 -3.92 -1.82
CA GLY A 209 -0.36 -4.00 -0.42
C GLY A 209 0.83 -4.92 -0.24
N PHE A 210 0.88 -6.02 -0.99
CA PHE A 210 2.07 -6.86 -1.07
C PHE A 210 3.27 -6.04 -1.58
N ILE A 211 3.15 -5.33 -2.70
CA ILE A 211 4.29 -4.56 -3.23
C ILE A 211 4.72 -3.41 -2.29
N PHE A 212 3.78 -2.68 -1.69
CA PHE A 212 4.11 -1.66 -0.68
C PHE A 212 4.86 -2.24 0.52
N SER A 213 4.51 -3.46 0.92
CA SER A 213 5.21 -4.14 1.99
C SER A 213 6.70 -4.39 1.68
N LEU A 214 7.01 -4.69 0.41
CA LEU A 214 8.38 -4.90 -0.07
C LEU A 214 9.22 -3.62 -0.01
N PHE A 215 8.61 -2.47 -0.29
CA PHE A 215 9.30 -1.18 -0.21
C PHE A 215 9.83 -0.90 1.20
N GLY A 216 9.05 -1.20 2.24
CA GLY A 216 9.51 -1.07 3.62
C GLY A 216 10.69 -2.00 3.95
N LEU A 217 10.62 -3.26 3.53
CA LEU A 217 11.72 -4.22 3.74
C LEU A 217 13.01 -3.76 3.03
N PHE A 218 12.90 -3.20 1.82
CA PHE A 218 14.04 -2.65 1.11
C PHE A 218 14.58 -1.36 1.76
N ASP A 219 13.70 -0.47 2.24
CA ASP A 219 14.09 0.71 3.01
C ASP A 219 14.89 0.34 4.27
N LEU A 220 14.47 -0.70 5.00
CA LEU A 220 15.19 -1.17 6.18
C LEU A 220 16.58 -1.71 5.81
N TYR A 221 16.69 -2.47 4.71
CA TYR A 221 17.99 -2.90 4.19
C TYR A 221 18.89 -1.71 3.83
N LEU A 222 18.34 -0.68 3.17
CA LEU A 222 19.11 0.54 2.84
C LEU A 222 19.53 1.37 4.06
N LEU A 223 18.77 1.31 5.16
CA LEU A 223 19.11 2.04 6.38
C LEU A 223 20.32 1.42 7.10
N ASN A 224 20.30 0.09 7.31
CA ASN A 224 21.24 -0.56 8.24
C ASN A 224 21.78 -1.92 7.76
N ASN A 225 21.67 -2.23 6.47
CA ASN A 225 22.12 -3.49 5.87
C ASN A 225 21.50 -4.75 6.52
N ASN A 226 20.28 -4.66 7.05
CA ASN A 226 19.61 -5.80 7.66
C ASN A 226 19.40 -6.94 6.66
N GLN A 227 20.15 -8.04 6.85
CA GLN A 227 20.13 -9.19 5.94
C GLN A 227 18.81 -9.95 5.95
N THR A 228 18.08 -9.93 7.08
CA THR A 228 16.75 -10.55 7.14
C THR A 228 15.74 -9.78 6.30
N ALA A 229 15.82 -8.45 6.31
CA ALA A 229 14.98 -7.58 5.47
C ALA A 229 15.26 -7.81 3.99
N SER A 230 16.55 -7.89 3.61
CA SER A 230 16.98 -8.22 2.25
C SER A 230 16.47 -9.59 1.78
N LEU A 231 16.54 -10.61 2.65
CA LEU A 231 16.03 -11.96 2.35
C LEU A 231 14.51 -11.97 2.15
N LEU A 232 13.75 -11.32 3.04
CA LEU A 232 12.29 -11.21 2.94
C LEU A 232 11.88 -10.43 1.68
N PHE A 233 12.55 -9.31 1.40
CA PHE A 233 12.35 -8.55 0.16
C PHE A 233 12.55 -9.43 -1.07
N THR A 234 13.68 -10.14 -1.15
CA THR A 234 14.02 -11.00 -2.30
C THR A 234 13.01 -12.14 -2.49
N ARG A 235 12.57 -12.77 -1.39
CA ARG A 235 11.52 -13.80 -1.43
C ARG A 235 10.19 -13.23 -1.93
N GLY A 236 9.79 -12.07 -1.41
CA GLY A 236 8.59 -11.38 -1.82
C GLY A 236 8.61 -10.95 -3.29
N VAL A 237 9.72 -10.42 -3.79
CA VAL A 237 9.94 -10.09 -5.21
C VAL A 237 9.72 -11.32 -6.10
N ASN A 238 10.33 -12.45 -5.75
CA ASN A 238 10.16 -13.71 -6.48
C ASN A 238 8.72 -14.21 -6.45
N SER A 239 8.01 -14.06 -5.33
CA SER A 239 6.59 -14.37 -5.23
C SER A 239 5.75 -13.47 -6.14
N VAL A 240 5.98 -12.16 -6.15
CA VAL A 240 5.25 -11.21 -7.01
C VAL A 240 5.40 -11.63 -8.47
N LYS A 241 6.61 -11.91 -8.96
CA LYS A 241 6.85 -12.40 -10.34
C LYS A 241 5.95 -13.59 -10.69
N LYS A 242 5.96 -14.63 -9.85
CA LYS A 242 5.14 -15.83 -10.03
C LYS A 242 3.63 -15.55 -9.97
N LEU A 243 3.21 -14.50 -9.27
CA LEU A 243 1.81 -14.13 -9.13
C LEU A 243 1.28 -13.23 -10.26
N LEU A 244 2.12 -12.46 -10.95
CA LEU A 244 1.70 -11.52 -12.01
C LEU A 244 0.78 -12.13 -13.08
N PRO A 245 1.00 -13.37 -13.57
CA PRO A 245 0.08 -14.00 -14.51
C PRO A 245 -1.35 -14.14 -13.98
N TYR A 246 -1.53 -14.29 -12.67
CA TYR A 246 -2.86 -14.41 -12.03
C TYR A 246 -3.58 -13.06 -11.91
N TYR A 247 -2.91 -11.93 -12.09
CA TYR A 247 -3.54 -10.60 -12.05
C TYR A 247 -3.82 -10.04 -13.45
N ASP A 248 -3.13 -10.51 -14.48
CA ASP A 248 -3.29 -10.05 -15.86
C ASP A 248 -4.52 -10.68 -16.53
N LEU A 249 -5.58 -9.88 -16.69
CA LEU A 249 -6.81 -10.27 -17.41
C LEU A 249 -6.69 -10.14 -18.93
N LYS A 250 -5.51 -9.82 -19.47
CA LYS A 250 -5.24 -9.51 -20.89
C LYS A 250 -5.86 -8.21 -21.43
N TYR A 251 -6.76 -7.61 -20.67
CA TYR A 251 -7.34 -6.30 -20.95
C TYR A 251 -7.34 -5.34 -19.75
N TRP A 252 -7.07 -5.86 -18.54
CA TRP A 252 -7.07 -5.08 -17.29
C TRP A 252 -6.33 -5.85 -16.19
N THR A 253 -6.32 -5.31 -14.97
CA THR A 253 -5.78 -5.98 -13.78
C THR A 253 -6.88 -6.45 -12.83
N ARG A 254 -6.69 -7.64 -12.26
CA ARG A 254 -7.45 -8.12 -11.10
C ARG A 254 -6.99 -7.40 -9.83
N TYR A 255 -7.91 -7.14 -8.89
CA TYR A 255 -7.59 -6.48 -7.62
C TYR A 255 -6.92 -7.42 -6.60
N TYR A 256 -7.45 -8.65 -6.47
CA TYR A 256 -7.02 -9.65 -5.49
C TYR A 256 -7.23 -11.07 -6.00
N LEU A 257 -6.81 -12.11 -5.28
CA LEU A 257 -7.00 -13.51 -5.69
C LEU A 257 -7.95 -14.33 -4.78
N PHE A 258 -8.59 -13.69 -3.80
CA PHE A 258 -9.47 -14.34 -2.80
C PHE A 258 -10.46 -15.35 -3.40
N ASP A 259 -11.15 -15.00 -4.49
CA ASP A 259 -12.13 -15.86 -5.16
C ASP A 259 -11.67 -16.31 -6.56
N TYR A 260 -10.36 -16.43 -6.79
CA TYR A 260 -9.82 -16.90 -8.07
C TYR A 260 -10.49 -18.22 -8.52
N PRO A 261 -10.87 -18.38 -9.82
CA PRO A 261 -10.52 -17.55 -10.97
C PRO A 261 -11.45 -16.36 -11.27
N LYS A 262 -12.43 -16.03 -10.41
CA LYS A 262 -13.38 -14.93 -10.68
C LYS A 262 -12.64 -13.60 -10.98
N GLU A 263 -13.21 -12.82 -11.89
CA GLU A 263 -12.59 -11.59 -12.42
C GLU A 263 -13.01 -10.33 -11.64
N TYR A 264 -12.26 -9.97 -10.60
CA TYR A 264 -12.48 -8.71 -9.88
C TYR A 264 -11.64 -7.59 -10.48
N CYS A 265 -12.19 -6.89 -11.48
CA CYS A 265 -11.52 -5.77 -12.13
C CYS A 265 -11.23 -4.63 -11.13
N SER A 266 -9.96 -4.24 -11.06
CA SER A 266 -9.52 -3.13 -10.21
C SER A 266 -10.08 -1.78 -10.69
N SER A 267 -10.02 -0.75 -9.85
CA SER A 267 -10.34 0.62 -10.30
C SER A 267 -9.26 1.16 -11.24
N PHE A 268 -9.56 2.24 -11.96
CA PHE A 268 -8.57 2.94 -12.79
C PHE A 268 -7.33 3.35 -11.98
N THR A 269 -7.53 4.03 -10.84
CA THR A 269 -6.40 4.46 -10.00
C THR A 269 -5.57 3.28 -9.51
N TYR A 270 -6.22 2.19 -9.09
CA TYR A 270 -5.51 0.98 -8.66
C TYR A 270 -4.69 0.37 -9.81
N HIS A 271 -5.29 0.26 -10.99
CA HIS A 271 -4.62 -0.29 -12.17
C HIS A 271 -3.34 0.50 -12.50
N ILE A 272 -3.42 1.83 -12.49
CA ILE A 272 -2.26 2.70 -12.69
C ILE A 272 -1.27 2.58 -11.54
N LEU A 273 -1.74 2.56 -10.29
CA LEU A 273 -0.89 2.43 -9.11
C LEU A 273 -0.01 1.18 -9.18
N VAL A 274 -0.60 0.02 -9.48
CA VAL A 274 0.20 -1.21 -9.53
C VAL A 274 1.16 -1.18 -10.72
N ALA A 275 0.79 -0.63 -11.86
CA ALA A 275 1.74 -0.44 -12.97
C ALA A 275 2.94 0.44 -12.56
N GLU A 276 2.71 1.52 -11.81
CA GLU A 276 3.78 2.37 -11.25
C GLU A 276 4.61 1.64 -10.18
N GLN A 277 3.98 0.81 -9.35
CA GLN A 277 4.68 -0.03 -8.38
C GLN A 277 5.59 -1.06 -9.04
N LEU A 278 5.16 -1.68 -10.16
CA LEU A 278 6.00 -2.59 -10.93
C LEU A 278 7.17 -1.85 -11.60
N LYS A 279 6.94 -0.64 -12.09
CA LYS A 279 8.04 0.22 -12.58
C LYS A 279 9.07 0.50 -11.49
N ALA A 280 8.61 0.81 -10.27
CA ALA A 280 9.51 0.97 -9.13
C ALA A 280 10.25 -0.34 -8.80
N LEU A 281 9.57 -1.49 -8.75
CA LEU A 281 10.22 -2.79 -8.50
C LEU A 281 11.27 -3.12 -9.56
N HIS A 282 11.03 -2.82 -10.84
CA HIS A 282 12.03 -2.95 -11.90
C HIS A 282 13.30 -2.15 -11.54
N LEU A 283 13.16 -0.88 -11.17
CA LEU A 283 14.30 -0.03 -10.80
C LEU A 283 15.04 -0.54 -9.55
N LEU A 284 14.33 -1.13 -8.59
CA LEU A 284 14.96 -1.67 -7.37
C LEU A 284 15.69 -2.99 -7.60
N THR A 285 15.21 -3.82 -8.53
CA THR A 285 15.63 -5.22 -8.70
C THR A 285 16.44 -5.48 -9.97
N GLY A 286 16.28 -4.66 -11.00
CA GLY A 286 16.80 -4.91 -12.36
C GLY A 286 15.98 -5.93 -13.16
N GLU A 287 14.87 -6.44 -12.63
CA GLU A 287 14.06 -7.47 -13.27
C GLU A 287 13.18 -6.86 -14.40
N ASN A 288 13.46 -7.24 -15.65
CA ASN A 288 12.75 -6.70 -16.83
C ASN A 288 11.27 -7.11 -16.87
N GLU A 289 10.93 -8.27 -16.32
CA GLU A 289 9.54 -8.76 -16.27
C GLU A 289 8.58 -7.74 -15.63
N PHE A 290 9.03 -7.04 -14.58
CA PHE A 290 8.21 -6.00 -13.96
C PHE A 290 7.95 -4.81 -14.89
N LEU A 291 8.96 -4.39 -15.66
CA LEU A 291 8.80 -3.31 -16.64
C LEU A 291 7.88 -3.73 -17.78
N GLU A 292 7.97 -4.98 -18.25
CA GLU A 292 7.08 -5.52 -19.27
C GLU A 292 5.62 -5.50 -18.81
N TYR A 293 5.32 -5.99 -17.60
CA TYR A 293 3.98 -5.93 -17.02
C TYR A 293 3.50 -4.50 -16.79
N SER A 294 4.38 -3.62 -16.27
CA SER A 294 4.09 -2.19 -16.09
C SER A 294 3.64 -1.55 -17.42
N ASN A 295 4.44 -1.67 -18.47
CA ASN A 295 4.15 -1.12 -19.80
C ASN A 295 2.86 -1.72 -20.39
N ARG A 296 2.70 -3.04 -20.30
CA ARG A 296 1.51 -3.74 -20.79
C ARG A 296 0.23 -3.22 -20.12
N TRP A 297 0.25 -3.04 -18.80
CA TRP A 297 -0.90 -2.53 -18.06
C TRP A 297 -1.14 -1.05 -18.37
N PHE A 298 -0.11 -0.22 -18.48
CA PHE A 298 -0.27 1.14 -18.99
C PHE A 298 -0.95 1.19 -20.35
N ASP A 299 -0.60 0.30 -21.27
CA ASP A 299 -1.23 0.26 -22.60
C ASP A 299 -2.69 -0.19 -22.54
N TYR A 300 -3.07 -1.02 -21.57
CA TYR A 300 -4.48 -1.34 -21.33
C TYR A 300 -5.27 -0.10 -20.93
N SER A 301 -4.69 0.78 -20.11
CA SER A 301 -5.32 2.04 -19.67
C SER A 301 -5.48 3.09 -20.77
N LYS A 302 -4.66 3.02 -21.83
CA LYS A 302 -4.74 3.91 -23.01
C LYS A 302 -5.81 3.45 -24.01
N ASN A 303 -6.11 2.16 -24.06
CA ASN A 303 -7.07 1.61 -24.99
C ASN A 303 -8.52 1.80 -24.50
N PHE A 304 -9.33 2.53 -25.27
CA PHE A 304 -10.73 2.83 -24.92
C PHE A 304 -11.57 1.56 -24.70
N TYR A 305 -11.50 0.58 -25.61
CA TYR A 305 -12.30 -0.65 -25.51
C TYR A 305 -11.95 -1.46 -24.25
N LYS A 306 -10.67 -1.60 -23.93
CA LYS A 306 -10.20 -2.32 -22.73
C LYS A 306 -10.68 -1.63 -21.46
N LYS A 307 -10.57 -0.31 -21.40
CA LYS A 307 -11.06 0.54 -20.30
C LYS A 307 -12.58 0.41 -20.12
N SER A 308 -13.35 0.50 -21.20
CA SER A 308 -14.81 0.34 -21.19
C SER A 308 -15.24 -1.05 -20.72
N LYS A 309 -14.58 -2.10 -21.20
CA LYS A 309 -14.81 -3.49 -20.75
C LYS A 309 -14.53 -3.64 -19.25
N ALA A 310 -13.42 -3.10 -18.76
CA ALA A 310 -13.07 -3.15 -17.35
C ALA A 310 -14.08 -2.41 -16.46
N LEU A 311 -14.53 -1.22 -16.88
CA LEU A 311 -15.55 -0.46 -16.18
C LEU A 311 -16.88 -1.23 -16.10
N PHE A 312 -17.35 -1.77 -17.23
CA PHE A 312 -18.59 -2.56 -17.28
C PHE A 312 -18.54 -3.77 -16.35
N LYS A 313 -17.44 -4.54 -16.40
CA LYS A 313 -17.22 -5.67 -15.49
C LYS A 313 -17.24 -5.21 -14.03
N LYS A 314 -16.52 -4.14 -13.70
CA LYS A 314 -16.45 -3.60 -12.35
C LYS A 314 -17.83 -3.17 -11.82
N VAL A 315 -18.65 -2.52 -12.66
CA VAL A 315 -20.01 -2.10 -12.31
C VAL A 315 -20.91 -3.30 -12.02
N ILE A 316 -20.89 -4.32 -12.88
CA ILE A 316 -21.69 -5.54 -12.67
C ILE A 316 -21.32 -6.19 -11.34
N TYR A 317 -20.03 -6.29 -11.01
CA TYR A 317 -19.59 -6.91 -9.76
C TYR A 317 -19.89 -6.04 -8.53
N ALA A 318 -19.74 -4.72 -8.62
CA ALA A 318 -20.09 -3.82 -7.53
C ALA A 318 -21.57 -3.97 -7.13
N ASN A 319 -22.45 -4.14 -8.11
CA ASN A 319 -23.89 -4.32 -7.88
C ASN A 319 -24.28 -5.74 -7.40
N LYS A 320 -23.37 -6.72 -7.42
CA LYS A 320 -23.59 -8.07 -6.87
C LYS A 320 -23.07 -8.24 -5.44
N LEU A 321 -22.29 -7.28 -4.94
CA LEU A 321 -21.73 -7.26 -3.58
C LEU A 321 -22.52 -6.32 -2.64
N SER A 322 -23.49 -5.58 -3.17
CA SER A 322 -24.52 -4.92 -2.36
C SER A 322 -25.59 -5.97 -2.02
N PRO A 323 -25.91 -6.18 -0.73
CA PRO A 323 -26.99 -7.09 -0.33
C PRO A 323 -28.35 -6.70 -0.91
#